data_AF-A0A838NV97-F1
#
_entry.id   AF-A0A838NV97-F1
#
_cell.length_a   1.000
_cell.length_b   1.000
_cell.length_c   1.000
_cell.angle_alpha   90.00
_cell.angle_beta   90.00
_cell.angle_gamma   90.00
#
_symmetry.space_group_name_H-M   'P 1'
#
loop_
_entity.id
_entity.type
_entity.pdbx_description
1 polymer ?
#
loop_
_entity_poly.entity_id
_entity_poly.type
_entity_poly.pdbx_seq_one_letter_code
_entity_poly.pdbx_strand_id
1 'polypeptide(L)'
;MLSLCDEMESDYGFETARADVDELLAEASPRADLSRADLIVTTQFHSGEVQEIAVRAGRPWIAVSLRTDIYSEIARMLDSTAIYFIVTDDRHALKLDRIFRPVASAHGFRALVIGRGDIDRIPESAPTYISRAARARLTNRRLLARVMPEARTFSLASQRQILTLVVGANMATIEEEP
;
A
#
# COMPACT_ATOMS: atom_id res chain seq x y z
N MET A 1 -2.69 2.29 -4.87
CA MET A 1 -1.92 2.18 -3.63
C MET A 1 -2.92 2.23 -2.49
N LEU A 2 -3.74 1.18 -2.39
CA LEU A 2 -4.71 0.96 -1.33
C LEU A 2 -4.07 0.09 -0.23
N SER A 3 -2.78 0.27 0.05
CA SER A 3 -2.11 -0.51 1.10
C SER A 3 -1.38 0.35 2.12
N LEU A 4 -1.01 1.59 1.81
CA LEU A 4 -0.39 2.49 2.79
C LEU A 4 -1.38 2.85 3.90
N CYS A 5 -2.49 3.50 3.55
CA CYS A 5 -3.56 3.86 4.49
C CYS A 5 -4.13 2.64 5.22
N ASP A 6 -4.46 1.58 4.48
CA ASP A 6 -5.05 0.38 5.05
C ASP A 6 -4.11 -0.29 6.06
N GLU A 7 -2.80 -0.38 5.78
CA GLU A 7 -1.80 -0.92 6.72
C GLU A 7 -1.58 0.02 7.92
N MET A 8 -1.57 1.34 7.70
CA MET A 8 -1.49 2.34 8.78
C MET A 8 -2.70 2.27 9.73
N GLU A 9 -3.91 2.12 9.21
CA GLU A 9 -5.13 1.95 10.01
C GLU A 9 -5.11 0.62 10.77
N SER A 10 -4.87 -0.48 10.06
CA SER A 10 -5.10 -1.80 10.63
C SER A 10 -3.99 -2.31 11.54
N ASP A 11 -2.74 -1.98 11.22
CA ASP A 11 -1.58 -2.54 11.92
C ASP A 11 -1.01 -1.54 12.95
N TYR A 12 -1.36 -0.26 12.83
CA TYR A 12 -0.84 0.81 13.68
C TYR A 12 -1.92 1.71 14.32
N GLY A 13 -3.20 1.56 13.94
CA GLY A 13 -4.30 2.26 14.58
C GLY A 13 -4.44 3.74 14.21
N PHE A 14 -3.83 4.19 13.12
CA PHE A 14 -3.98 5.58 12.66
C PHE A 14 -5.36 5.83 12.05
N GLU A 15 -5.90 7.03 12.20
CA GLU A 15 -6.94 7.54 11.31
C GLU A 15 -6.25 8.10 10.06
N THR A 16 -6.65 7.66 8.86
CA THR A 16 -5.94 8.04 7.63
C THR A 16 -6.83 8.74 6.61
N ALA A 17 -6.25 9.74 5.96
CA ALA A 17 -6.81 10.39 4.78
C ALA A 17 -5.89 10.17 3.58
N ARG A 18 -6.47 9.88 2.42
CA ARG A 18 -5.73 9.70 1.17
C ARG A 18 -5.60 11.04 0.44
N ALA A 19 -4.41 11.33 -0.06
CA ALA A 19 -4.16 12.44 -0.97
C ALA A 19 -3.36 11.94 -2.18
N ASP A 20 -3.65 12.51 -3.35
CA ASP A 20 -2.87 12.27 -4.56
C ASP A 20 -1.72 13.29 -4.64
N VAL A 21 -0.49 12.83 -4.86
CA VAL A 21 0.68 13.71 -4.87
C VAL A 21 0.60 14.71 -6.03
N ASP A 22 0.09 14.30 -7.19
CA ASP A 22 -0.03 15.18 -8.35
C ASP A 22 -1.03 16.32 -8.07
N GLU A 23 -2.13 16.00 -7.38
CA GLU A 23 -3.12 16.99 -6.92
C GLU A 23 -2.51 17.95 -5.89
N LEU A 24 -1.75 17.43 -4.92
CA LEU A 24 -1.11 18.25 -3.89
C LEU A 24 -0.03 19.20 -4.44
N LEU A 25 0.65 18.80 -5.51
CA LEU A 25 1.65 19.64 -6.18
C LEU A 25 1.02 20.72 -7.06
N ALA A 26 -0.14 20.45 -7.63
CA ALA A 26 -0.87 21.42 -8.45
C ALA A 26 -1.47 22.58 -7.61
N GLU A 27 -1.67 22.37 -6.30
CA GLU A 27 -2.24 23.38 -5.41
C GLU A 27 -1.19 24.38 -4.88
N ALA A 28 -1.50 25.68 -4.99
CA ALA A 28 -0.63 26.76 -4.54
C ALA A 28 -0.60 26.93 -3.00
N SER A 29 -1.59 26.38 -2.29
CA SER A 29 -1.72 26.49 -0.83
C SER A 29 -1.95 25.11 -0.20
N PRO A 30 -1.45 24.85 1.02
CA PRO A 30 -1.66 23.58 1.68
C PRO A 30 -3.16 23.32 1.92
N ARG A 31 -3.64 22.12 1.55
CA ARG A 31 -5.01 21.69 1.88
C ARG A 31 -5.28 21.77 3.37
N ALA A 32 -6.50 22.16 3.73
CA ALA A 32 -6.95 22.18 5.13
C ALA A 32 -6.72 20.82 5.82
N ASP A 33 -6.87 19.73 5.08
CA ASP A 33 -6.69 18.36 5.54
C ASP A 33 -5.24 18.11 6.00
N LEU A 34 -4.24 18.64 5.27
CA LEU A 34 -2.82 18.56 5.66
C LEU A 34 -2.54 19.38 6.91
N SER A 35 -3.21 20.53 7.06
CA SER A 35 -3.06 21.37 8.25
C SER A 35 -3.62 20.72 9.52
N ARG A 36 -4.42 19.65 9.40
CA ARG A 36 -4.97 18.89 10.53
C ARG A 36 -4.24 17.57 10.77
N ALA A 37 -3.34 17.17 9.88
CA ALA A 37 -2.63 15.90 10.00
C ALA A 37 -1.53 15.98 11.07
N ASP A 38 -1.44 14.96 11.91
CA ASP A 38 -0.36 14.81 12.88
C ASP A 38 0.89 14.18 12.28
N LEU A 39 0.74 13.46 11.17
CA LEU A 39 1.83 12.81 10.45
C LEU A 39 1.48 12.67 8.96
N ILE A 40 2.43 13.00 8.10
CA ILE A 40 2.33 12.73 6.66
C ILE A 40 3.14 11.47 6.33
N VAL A 41 2.51 10.48 5.72
CA VAL A 41 3.17 9.23 5.31
C VAL A 41 3.18 9.15 3.80
N THR A 42 4.35 8.92 3.22
CA THR A 42 4.54 8.71 1.79
C THR A 42 5.39 7.47 1.53
N THR A 43 5.40 6.98 0.30
CA THR A 43 6.41 6.00 -0.13
C THR A 43 7.72 6.69 -0.49
N GLN A 44 8.83 5.98 -0.42
CA GLN A 44 10.15 6.49 -0.86
C GLN A 44 10.15 7.08 -2.28
N PHE A 45 9.31 6.56 -3.18
CA PHE A 45 9.20 7.03 -4.55
C PHE A 45 8.76 8.50 -4.66
N HIS A 46 7.94 8.97 -3.72
CA HIS A 46 7.42 10.34 -3.69
C HIS A 46 8.01 11.15 -2.52
N SER A 47 9.19 10.76 -2.04
CA SER A 47 9.75 11.33 -0.82
C SER A 47 10.17 12.79 -1.00
N GLY A 48 10.76 13.15 -2.15
CA GLY A 48 11.17 14.52 -2.44
C GLY A 48 9.98 15.47 -2.51
N GLU A 49 8.96 15.11 -3.28
CA GLU A 49 7.75 15.93 -3.48
C GLU A 49 6.98 16.11 -2.18
N VAL A 50 6.81 15.03 -1.40
CA VAL A 50 6.06 15.09 -0.14
C VAL A 50 6.86 15.79 0.95
N GLN A 51 8.19 15.72 0.95
CA GLN A 51 9.01 16.47 1.89
C GLN A 51 8.76 17.98 1.78
N GLU A 52 8.73 18.51 0.55
CA GLU A 52 8.46 19.94 0.32
C GLU A 52 7.05 20.33 0.80
N ILE A 53 6.06 19.47 0.56
CA ILE A 53 4.68 19.68 1.03
C ILE A 53 4.63 19.67 2.58
N ALA A 54 5.28 18.71 3.22
CA ALA A 54 5.29 18.57 4.67
C ALA A 54 5.98 19.75 5.36
N VAL A 55 7.11 20.22 4.81
CA VAL A 55 7.82 21.41 5.31
C VAL A 55 6.94 22.64 5.21
N ARG A 56 6.27 22.87 4.06
CA ARG A 56 5.34 24.00 3.89
C ARG A 56 4.15 23.93 4.85
N ALA A 57 3.67 22.73 5.15
CA ALA A 57 2.56 22.51 6.09
C ALA A 57 2.99 22.54 7.56
N GLY A 58 4.30 22.58 7.86
CA GLY A 58 4.82 22.49 9.22
C GLY A 58 4.51 21.15 9.90
N ARG A 59 4.41 20.06 9.12
CA ARG A 59 4.02 18.74 9.62
C ARG A 59 5.16 17.74 9.58
N PRO A 60 5.28 16.85 10.58
CA PRO A 60 6.25 15.77 10.51
C PRO A 60 5.84 14.80 9.40
N TRP A 61 6.83 14.15 8.81
CA TRP A 61 6.60 13.24 7.70
C TRP A 61 7.56 12.05 7.74
N ILE A 62 7.16 10.95 7.11
CA ILE A 62 7.99 9.78 6.89
C ILE A 62 7.84 9.24 5.48
N ALA A 63 8.96 8.79 4.91
CA ALA A 63 8.99 7.99 3.70
C ALA A 63 9.14 6.51 4.05
N VAL A 64 8.09 5.72 3.78
CA VAL A 64 8.12 4.28 3.96
C VAL A 64 8.67 3.60 2.70
N SER A 65 9.50 2.59 2.89
CA SER A 65 9.93 1.70 1.84
C SER A 65 9.04 0.48 1.80
N LEU A 66 8.74 0.03 0.58
CA LEU A 66 8.05 -1.22 0.41
C LEU A 66 9.03 -2.39 0.57
N ARG A 67 8.54 -3.55 0.98
CA ARG A 67 9.30 -4.80 1.01
C ARG A 67 9.81 -5.20 -0.38
N THR A 68 11.10 -4.95 -0.63
CA THR A 68 11.76 -5.25 -1.90
C THR A 68 11.97 -6.75 -2.13
N ASP A 69 12.00 -7.54 -1.07
CA ASP A 69 12.05 -9.01 -1.14
C ASP A 69 10.80 -9.60 -1.78
N ILE A 70 9.62 -9.07 -1.42
CA ILE A 70 8.34 -9.47 -2.03
C ILE A 70 8.31 -9.08 -3.50
N TYR A 71 8.76 -7.87 -3.85
CA TYR A 71 8.84 -7.44 -5.25
C TYR A 71 9.76 -8.34 -6.07
N SER A 72 10.94 -8.67 -5.53
CA SER A 72 11.93 -9.52 -6.20
C SER A 72 11.43 -10.95 -6.36
N GLU A 73 10.69 -11.46 -5.37
CA GLU A 73 10.05 -12.76 -5.46
C GLU A 73 8.94 -12.78 -6.52
N ILE A 74 8.08 -11.76 -6.56
CA ILE A 74 7.04 -11.60 -7.60
C ILE A 74 7.68 -11.52 -8.98
N ALA A 75 8.71 -10.69 -9.15
CA ALA A 75 9.44 -10.57 -10.42
C ALA A 75 10.00 -11.93 -10.86
N ARG A 76 10.70 -12.65 -9.96
CA ARG A 76 11.22 -14.00 -10.23
C ARG A 76 10.11 -14.99 -10.59
N MET A 77 8.95 -14.89 -9.96
CA MET A 77 7.82 -15.78 -10.28
C MET A 77 7.22 -15.45 -11.65
N LEU A 78 7.14 -14.17 -12.03
CA LEU A 78 6.64 -13.73 -13.34
C LEU A 78 7.49 -14.25 -14.51
N ASP A 79 8.74 -14.65 -14.27
CA ASP A 79 9.60 -15.32 -15.27
C ASP A 79 9.22 -16.78 -15.54
N SER A 80 8.45 -17.41 -14.64
CA SER A 80 8.19 -18.86 -14.67
C SER A 80 6.71 -19.22 -14.75
N THR A 81 5.81 -18.33 -14.33
CA THR A 81 4.38 -18.62 -14.26
C THR A 81 3.53 -17.35 -14.27
N ALA A 82 2.26 -17.52 -14.60
CA ALA A 82 1.28 -16.45 -14.52
C ALA A 82 0.93 -16.14 -13.06
N ILE A 83 0.99 -14.87 -12.69
CA ILE A 83 0.59 -14.41 -11.36
C ILE A 83 -0.70 -13.61 -11.45
N TYR A 84 -1.64 -13.93 -10.56
CA TYR A 84 -2.92 -13.26 -10.46
C TYR A 84 -2.95 -12.34 -9.24
N PHE A 85 -3.40 -11.11 -9.43
CA PHE A 85 -3.65 -10.14 -8.37
C PHE A 85 -5.14 -9.85 -8.29
N ILE A 86 -5.76 -10.04 -7.12
CA ILE A 86 -7.16 -9.71 -6.87
C ILE A 86 -7.24 -8.42 -6.06
N VAL A 87 -7.88 -7.41 -6.64
CA VAL A 87 -8.04 -6.06 -6.08
C VAL A 87 -9.50 -5.60 -6.10
N THR A 88 -9.79 -4.48 -5.44
CA THR A 88 -11.15 -3.95 -5.27
C THR A 88 -11.59 -2.94 -6.33
N ASP A 89 -10.67 -2.37 -7.09
CA ASP A 89 -10.92 -1.26 -8.02
C ASP A 89 -9.88 -1.19 -9.15
N ASP A 90 -10.26 -0.52 -10.24
CA ASP A 90 -9.42 -0.44 -11.45
C ASP A 90 -8.18 0.44 -11.24
N ARG A 91 -8.25 1.47 -10.40
CA ARG A 91 -7.11 2.34 -10.13
C ARG A 91 -5.96 1.54 -9.52
N HIS A 92 -6.28 0.59 -8.64
CA HIS A 92 -5.30 -0.33 -8.09
C HIS A 92 -4.75 -1.29 -9.15
N ALA A 93 -5.64 -1.89 -9.96
CA ALA A 93 -5.23 -2.80 -11.04
C ALA A 93 -4.26 -2.12 -12.02
N LEU A 94 -4.56 -0.89 -12.45
CA LEU A 94 -3.71 -0.09 -13.33
C LEU A 94 -2.35 0.24 -12.70
N LYS A 95 -2.31 0.52 -11.39
CA LYS A 95 -1.05 0.77 -10.69
C LYS A 95 -0.17 -0.50 -10.65
N LEU A 96 -0.75 -1.66 -10.33
CA LEU A 96 -0.01 -2.93 -10.35
C LEU A 96 0.46 -3.27 -11.77
N ASP A 97 -0.36 -3.01 -12.78
CA ASP A 97 0.02 -3.20 -14.18
C ASP A 97 1.25 -2.36 -14.55
N ARG A 98 1.26 -1.07 -14.21
CA ARG A 98 2.44 -0.20 -14.46
C ARG A 98 3.70 -0.68 -13.76
N ILE A 99 3.57 -1.25 -12.56
CA ILE A 99 4.70 -1.73 -11.74
C ILE A 99 5.25 -3.04 -12.31
N PHE A 100 4.39 -4.01 -12.59
CA PHE A 100 4.82 -5.37 -12.90
C PHE A 100 4.88 -5.70 -14.38
N ARG A 101 4.13 -5.00 -15.25
CA ARG A 101 4.18 -5.23 -16.70
C ARG A 101 5.58 -5.03 -17.30
N PRO A 102 6.41 -4.05 -16.88
CA PRO A 102 7.77 -3.90 -17.39
C PRO A 102 8.70 -5.07 -17.05
N VAL A 103 8.42 -5.79 -15.95
CA VAL A 103 9.23 -6.93 -15.47
C VAL A 103 8.56 -8.27 -15.71
N ALA A 104 7.35 -8.30 -16.29
CA ALA A 104 6.64 -9.53 -16.57
C ALA A 104 7.16 -10.15 -17.87
N SER A 105 7.63 -11.39 -17.79
CA SER A 105 7.95 -12.19 -18.97
C SER A 105 6.68 -12.61 -19.73
N ALA A 106 6.86 -13.36 -20.83
CA ALA A 106 5.77 -13.93 -21.63
C ALA A 106 4.74 -14.76 -20.82
N HIS A 107 5.08 -15.18 -19.59
CA HIS A 107 4.23 -16.00 -18.72
C HIS A 107 3.17 -15.21 -17.94
N GLY A 108 3.21 -13.88 -17.99
CA GLY A 108 2.03 -13.02 -17.85
C GLY A 108 1.67 -12.55 -16.44
N PHE A 109 1.47 -11.24 -16.32
CA PHE A 109 0.85 -10.59 -15.16
C PHE A 109 -0.66 -10.41 -15.40
N ARG A 110 -1.51 -10.70 -14.39
CA ARG A 110 -2.96 -10.47 -14.47
C ARG A 110 -3.50 -9.81 -13.21
N ALA A 111 -4.04 -8.61 -13.35
CA ALA A 111 -4.83 -7.96 -12.29
C ALA A 111 -6.34 -8.14 -12.55
N LEU A 112 -7.06 -8.63 -11.54
CA LEU A 112 -8.50 -8.86 -11.55
C LEU A 112 -9.16 -8.01 -10.48
N VAL A 113 -10.23 -7.31 -10.88
CA VAL A 113 -11.04 -6.47 -9.98
C VAL A 113 -12.26 -7.29 -9.53
N ILE A 114 -12.54 -7.34 -8.23
CA ILE A 114 -13.73 -8.01 -7.68
C ILE A 114 -15.00 -7.46 -8.34
N GLY A 115 -15.90 -8.37 -8.75
CA GLY A 115 -17.18 -8.02 -9.37
C GLY A 115 -17.08 -7.67 -10.86
N ARG A 116 -15.88 -7.65 -11.45
CA ARG A 116 -15.67 -7.43 -12.89
C ARG A 116 -14.83 -8.53 -13.53
N GLY A 117 -13.78 -8.96 -12.86
CA GLY A 117 -12.92 -10.06 -13.29
C GLY A 117 -13.54 -11.42 -12.96
N ASP A 118 -13.30 -12.39 -13.84
CA ASP A 118 -13.69 -13.79 -13.60
C ASP A 118 -12.65 -14.47 -12.69
N ILE A 119 -12.85 -14.28 -11.38
CA ILE A 119 -12.00 -14.86 -10.33
C ILE A 119 -12.12 -16.39 -10.29
N ASP A 120 -13.26 -16.92 -10.72
CA ASP A 120 -13.55 -18.36 -10.66
C ASP A 120 -12.81 -19.14 -11.77
N ARG A 121 -12.21 -18.44 -12.74
CA ARG A 121 -11.33 -19.00 -13.79
C ARG A 121 -9.85 -19.04 -13.43
N ILE A 122 -9.45 -18.57 -12.25
CA ILE A 122 -8.04 -18.64 -11.83
C ILE A 122 -7.68 -20.12 -11.62
N PRO A 123 -6.65 -20.66 -12.30
CA PRO A 123 -6.23 -22.04 -12.09
C PRO A 123 -5.86 -22.30 -10.64
N GLU A 124 -6.23 -23.45 -10.08
CA GLU A 124 -5.97 -23.79 -8.67
C GLU A 124 -4.48 -23.72 -8.30
N SER A 125 -3.62 -24.11 -9.23
CA SER A 125 -2.16 -24.09 -9.06
C SER A 125 -1.53 -22.71 -9.27
N ALA A 126 -2.28 -21.70 -9.71
CA ALA A 126 -1.72 -20.39 -10.04
C ALA A 126 -1.44 -19.56 -8.77
N PRO A 127 -0.22 -19.00 -8.62
CA PRO A 127 0.07 -18.07 -7.54
C PRO A 127 -0.88 -16.88 -7.59
N THR A 128 -1.60 -16.66 -6.48
CA THR A 128 -2.60 -15.61 -6.40
C THR A 128 -2.38 -14.72 -5.19
N TYR A 129 -2.16 -13.44 -5.44
CA TYR A 129 -2.12 -12.38 -4.44
C TYR A 129 -3.50 -11.76 -4.30
N ILE A 130 -3.97 -11.63 -3.08
CA ILE A 130 -5.25 -11.01 -2.77
C ILE A 130 -4.97 -9.84 -1.86
N SER A 131 -5.29 -8.63 -2.31
CA SER A 131 -5.20 -7.46 -1.45
C SER A 131 -6.09 -7.61 -0.21
N ARG A 132 -5.72 -6.97 0.91
CA ARG A 132 -6.49 -7.02 2.16
C ARG A 132 -7.96 -6.65 1.96
N ALA A 133 -8.20 -5.52 1.30
CA ALA A 133 -9.54 -5.04 0.98
C ALA A 133 -10.32 -6.04 0.10
N ALA A 134 -9.65 -6.72 -0.83
CA ALA A 134 -10.27 -7.77 -1.63
C ALA A 134 -10.61 -9.00 -0.78
N ARG A 135 -9.70 -9.43 0.09
CA ARG A 135 -9.91 -10.56 1.01
C ARG A 135 -11.10 -10.32 1.94
N ALA A 136 -11.23 -9.10 2.48
CA ALA A 136 -12.36 -8.73 3.33
C ALA A 136 -13.71 -8.88 2.61
N ARG A 137 -13.77 -8.60 1.30
CA ARG A 137 -14.98 -8.77 0.47
C ARG A 137 -15.22 -10.21 0.00
N LEU A 138 -14.20 -11.06 0.02
CA LEU A 138 -14.24 -12.46 -0.44
C LEU A 138 -14.52 -13.46 0.69
N THR A 139 -14.83 -13.00 1.91
CA THR A 139 -14.92 -13.78 3.16
C THR A 139 -15.76 -15.06 3.10
N ASN A 140 -16.65 -15.21 2.12
CA ASN A 140 -17.50 -16.42 1.94
C ASN A 140 -17.22 -17.22 0.66
N ARG A 141 -16.19 -16.88 -0.12
CA ARG A 141 -15.79 -17.64 -1.32
C ARG A 141 -14.58 -18.52 -1.02
N ARG A 142 -14.71 -19.83 -1.28
CA ARG A 142 -13.55 -20.72 -1.34
C ARG A 142 -12.72 -20.34 -2.55
N LEU A 143 -11.59 -19.70 -2.31
CA LEU A 143 -10.60 -19.47 -3.36
C LEU A 143 -9.80 -20.76 -3.49
N LEU A 144 -9.93 -21.41 -4.66
CA LEU A 144 -9.24 -22.67 -4.97
C LEU A 144 -7.76 -22.44 -5.32
N ALA A 145 -7.32 -21.19 -5.39
CA ALA A 145 -5.96 -20.83 -5.76
C ALA A 145 -4.99 -20.98 -4.58
N ARG A 146 -3.70 -21.22 -4.88
CA ARG A 146 -2.60 -21.05 -3.91
C ARG A 146 -2.49 -19.58 -3.51
N VAL A 147 -3.21 -19.23 -2.45
CA VAL A 147 -3.22 -17.88 -1.88
C VAL A 147 -1.85 -17.60 -1.27
N MET A 148 -1.15 -16.62 -1.83
CA MET A 148 0.08 -16.12 -1.26
C MET A 148 -0.23 -15.39 0.05
N PRO A 149 0.65 -15.46 1.07
CA PRO A 149 0.46 -14.73 2.31
C PRO A 149 0.27 -13.25 2.03
N GLU A 150 -0.53 -12.60 2.89
CA GLU A 150 -0.77 -11.18 2.78
C GLU A 150 0.57 -10.43 2.92
N ALA A 151 0.98 -9.80 1.83
CA ALA A 151 2.22 -9.06 1.79
C ALA A 151 2.05 -7.80 2.64
N ARG A 152 2.61 -7.79 3.86
CA ARG A 152 2.86 -6.52 4.56
C ARG A 152 3.69 -5.65 3.63
N THR A 153 3.22 -4.44 3.37
CA THR A 153 3.85 -3.60 2.36
C THR A 153 5.08 -2.93 2.93
N PHE A 154 5.12 -2.56 4.22
CA PHE A 154 6.26 -1.85 4.79
C PHE A 154 7.46 -2.75 5.08
N SER A 155 8.64 -2.26 4.73
CA SER A 155 9.91 -2.85 5.16
C SER A 155 10.03 -2.83 6.69
N LEU A 156 10.82 -3.75 7.26
CA LEU A 156 11.06 -3.77 8.71
C LEU A 156 11.59 -2.44 9.24
N ALA A 157 12.42 -1.74 8.46
CA ALA A 157 12.94 -0.42 8.83
C ALA A 157 11.80 0.61 8.94
N SER A 158 10.89 0.64 7.97
CA SER A 158 9.71 1.51 8.01
C SER A 158 8.74 1.14 9.13
N GLN A 159 8.51 -0.15 9.38
CA GLN A 159 7.69 -0.60 10.51
C GLN A 159 8.25 -0.11 11.85
N ARG A 160 9.57 -0.21 12.04
CA ARG A 160 10.25 0.31 13.25
C ARG A 160 10.10 1.82 13.36
N GLN A 161 10.30 2.55 12.27
CA GLN A 161 10.17 4.01 12.27
C GLN A 161 8.74 4.46 12.64
N ILE A 162 7.71 3.81 12.08
CA ILE A 162 6.31 4.08 12.43
C ILE A 162 6.07 3.80 13.92
N LEU A 163 6.52 2.65 14.43
CA LEU A 163 6.36 2.30 15.85
C LEU A 163 7.07 3.28 16.78
N THR A 164 8.28 3.73 16.43
CA THR A 164 9.00 4.73 17.22
C THR A 164 8.22 6.04 17.32
N LEU A 165 7.58 6.47 16.23
CA LEU A 165 6.74 7.67 16.25
C LEU A 165 5.50 7.49 17.14
N VAL A 166 4.78 6.37 17.00
CA VAL A 166 3.59 6.08 17.81
C VAL A 166 3.94 6.02 19.30
N VAL A 167 4.99 5.28 19.66
CA VAL A 167 5.43 5.16 21.05
C VAL A 167 5.89 6.52 21.58
N GLY A 168 6.66 7.27 20.80
CA GLY A 168 7.11 8.61 21.20
C GLY A 168 5.96 9.57 21.47
N ALA A 169 4.95 9.59 20.60
CA ALA A 169 3.76 10.43 20.78
C ALA A 169 2.98 10.04 22.04
N ASN A 170 2.75 8.74 22.26
CA ASN A 170 2.03 8.27 23.45
C ASN A 170 2.78 8.58 24.75
N MET A 171 4.11 8.46 24.75
CA MET A 171 4.92 8.79 25.92
C MET A 171 4.85 10.27 26.28
N ALA A 172 4.86 11.16 25.28
CA ALA A 172 4.71 12.60 25.51
C ALA A 172 3.35 12.93 26.15
N THR A 173 2.26 12.27 25.73
CA THR A 173 0.93 12.47 26.33
C THR A 173 0.86 11.99 27.78
N ILE A 174 1.52 10.86 28.11
CA ILE A 174 1.57 10.34 29.49
C ILE A 174 2.33 11.29 30.43
N GLU A 175 3.35 11.98 29.93
CA GLU A 175 4.10 12.97 30.71
C GLU A 175 3.33 14.31 30.89
N GLU A 176 2.32 14.56 30.06
CA GLU A 176 1.50 15.78 30.08
C GLU A 176 0.20 15.66 30.93
N GLU A 177 -0.20 14.46 31.35
CA GLU A 177 -1.34 14.23 32.27
C GLU A 177 -0.87 14.10 33.74
N PRO A 178 -1.10 15.12 34.61
CA PRO A 178 -0.79 15.06 36.05
C PRO A 178 -1.83 14.30 36.90
#